data_AF-X1I7Q1-F1
#
_entry.id   AF-X1I7Q1-F1
#
_cell.length_a   1.000
_cell.length_b   1.000
_cell.length_c   1.000
_cell.angle_alpha   90.00
_cell.angle_beta   90.00
_cell.angle_gamma   90.00
#
_symmetry.space_group_name_H-M   'P 1'
#
loop_
_entity.id
_entity.type
_entity.pdbx_description
1 polymer ?
#
loop_
_entity_poly.entity_id
_entity_poly.type
_entity_poly.pdbx_seq_one_letter_code
_entity_poly.pdbx_strand_id
1 'polypeptide(L)'
;PFTVSLGESKYPSLDEILAKLNMISNKVITLNAIQIAEEAGSSKVANIVMLGVLFGIGQLPIKIETIKDTIQARFPAKLASVNIKAFDLGYETASTLLSKP
;
A
#
# COMPACT_ATOMS: atom_id res chain seq x y z
N PRO A 1 8.25 14.78 12.90
CA PRO A 1 8.85 15.31 14.15
C PRO A 1 8.71 16.84 14.19
N PHE A 2 8.52 17.46 15.36
CA PHE A 2 8.38 18.91 15.47
C PHE A 2 9.63 19.66 14.96
N THR A 3 10.82 19.06 15.09
CA THR A 3 12.09 19.58 14.56
C THR A 3 12.13 19.73 13.04
N VAL A 4 11.38 18.90 12.31
CA VAL A 4 11.23 19.04 10.85
C VAL A 4 10.29 20.20 10.51
N SER A 5 9.21 20.38 11.29
CA SER A 5 8.29 21.51 11.14
C SER A 5 8.96 22.85 11.45
N LEU A 6 9.93 22.86 12.37
CA LEU A 6 10.78 24.03 12.68
C LEU A 6 11.91 24.24 11.65
N GLY A 7 12.12 23.32 10.70
CA GLY A 7 13.21 23.40 9.72
C GLY A 7 14.60 23.02 10.25
N GLU A 8 14.71 22.60 11.52
CA GLU A 8 15.94 22.18 12.19
C GLU A 8 16.38 20.76 11.82
N SER A 9 15.54 20.02 11.10
CA SER A 9 15.85 18.68 10.61
C SER A 9 15.24 18.49 9.23
N LYS A 10 15.94 17.75 8.38
CA LYS A 10 15.46 17.38 7.04
C LYS A 10 14.95 15.95 7.05
N TYR A 11 13.92 15.70 6.24
CA TYR A 11 13.53 14.32 5.96
C TYR A 11 14.66 13.65 5.17
N PRO A 12 15.06 12.41 5.50
CA PRO A 12 16.04 11.67 4.72
C PRO A 12 15.55 11.48 3.28
N SER A 13 16.48 11.33 2.35
CA SER A 13 16.13 11.02 0.96
C SER A 13 15.47 9.64 0.88
N LEU A 14 14.71 9.41 -0.21
CA LEU A 14 14.13 8.09 -0.44
C LEU A 14 15.22 7.01 -0.52
N ASP A 15 16.35 7.31 -1.15
CA ASP A 15 17.49 6.40 -1.28
C ASP A 15 18.08 6.03 0.08
N GLU A 16 18.21 7.00 0.99
CA GLU A 16 18.69 6.75 2.36
C GLU A 16 17.72 5.86 3.15
N ILE A 17 16.41 6.08 2.99
CA ILE A 17 15.38 5.25 3.63
C ILE A 17 15.47 3.83 3.09
N LEU A 18 15.52 3.66 1.76
CA LEU A 18 15.59 2.34 1.13
C LEU A 18 16.88 1.61 1.48
N ALA A 19 18.02 2.30 1.50
CA ALA A 19 19.29 1.71 1.93
C ALA A 19 19.20 1.18 3.37
N LYS A 20 18.63 1.96 4.30
CA LYS A 20 18.44 1.54 5.69
C LYS A 20 17.48 0.37 5.84
N LEU A 21 16.37 0.36 5.10
CA LEU A 21 15.41 -0.75 5.13
C LEU A 21 16.02 -2.05 4.58
N ASN A 22 16.80 -1.97 3.50
CA ASN A 22 17.47 -3.14 2.93
C ASN A 22 18.56 -3.73 3.85
N MET A 23 19.13 -2.94 4.76
CA MET A 23 20.09 -3.47 5.75
C MET A 23 19.43 -4.32 6.84
N ILE A 24 18.16 -4.06 7.15
CA ILE A 24 17.46 -4.70 8.29
C ILE A 24 16.35 -5.67 7.87
N SER A 25 15.97 -5.69 6.60
CA SER A 25 14.90 -6.51 6.06
C SER A 25 15.40 -7.34 4.89
N ASN A 26 15.08 -8.64 4.88
CA ASN A 26 15.45 -9.53 3.77
C ASN A 26 14.75 -9.19 2.44
N LYS A 27 13.64 -8.45 2.50
CA LYS A 27 12.86 -8.06 1.32
C LYS A 27 12.23 -6.70 1.54
N VAL A 28 12.47 -5.77 0.63
CA VAL A 28 11.83 -4.45 0.60
C VAL A 28 11.08 -4.33 -0.72
N ILE A 29 9.77 -4.13 -0.65
CA ILE A 29 8.92 -3.95 -1.83
C ILE A 29 8.54 -2.46 -1.92
N THR A 30 8.83 -1.85 -3.06
CA THR A 30 8.48 -0.46 -3.35
C THR A 30 7.43 -0.39 -4.44
N LEU A 31 6.50 0.56 -4.32
CA LEU A 31 5.47 0.80 -5.32
C LEU A 31 4.97 2.25 -5.24
N ASN A 32 4.44 2.75 -6.35
CA ASN A 32 3.68 3.99 -6.37
C ASN A 32 2.20 3.71 -6.08
N ALA A 33 1.85 3.64 -4.79
CA ALA A 33 0.48 3.36 -4.37
C ALA A 33 -0.52 4.47 -4.76
N ILE A 34 -0.06 5.72 -4.89
CA ILE A 34 -0.91 6.85 -5.28
C ILE A 34 -1.37 6.68 -6.72
N GLN A 35 -0.45 6.34 -7.63
CA GLN A 35 -0.76 6.12 -9.04
C GLN A 35 -1.83 5.02 -9.22
N ILE A 36 -1.67 3.88 -8.55
CA ILE A 36 -2.64 2.77 -8.62
C ILE A 36 -3.99 3.19 -8.00
N ALA A 37 -3.98 4.00 -6.94
CA ALA A 37 -5.20 4.51 -6.32
C ALA A 37 -5.96 5.48 -7.24
N GLU A 38 -5.24 6.28 -8.03
CA GLU A 38 -5.84 7.13 -9.05
C GLU A 38 -6.54 6.30 -10.14
N GLU A 39 -5.95 5.19 -10.56
CA GLU A 39 -6.59 4.22 -11.48
C GLU A 39 -7.85 3.55 -10.87
N ALA A 40 -7.85 3.37 -9.54
CA ALA A 40 -9.03 2.92 -8.80
C ALA A 40 -10.13 3.99 -8.73
N GLY A 41 -9.80 5.26 -8.98
CA GLY A 41 -10.73 6.40 -9.00
C GLY A 41 -10.55 7.40 -7.86
N SER A 42 -9.56 7.23 -6.97
CA SER A 42 -9.22 8.23 -5.95
C SER A 42 -7.82 8.05 -5.37
N SER A 43 -6.98 9.10 -5.38
CA SER A 43 -5.70 9.08 -4.67
C SER A 43 -5.82 8.83 -3.16
N LYS A 44 -7.01 9.06 -2.57
CA LYS A 44 -7.29 8.85 -1.14
C LYS A 44 -7.33 7.37 -0.74
N VAL A 45 -7.43 6.43 -1.69
CA VAL A 45 -7.48 4.98 -1.40
C VAL A 45 -6.13 4.28 -1.54
N ALA A 46 -5.03 5.02 -1.56
CA ALA A 46 -3.66 4.48 -1.62
C ALA A 46 -3.35 3.50 -0.48
N ASN A 47 -3.92 3.69 0.70
CA ASN A 47 -3.79 2.74 1.81
C ASN A 47 -4.44 1.38 1.50
N ILE A 48 -5.55 1.35 0.78
CA ILE A 48 -6.22 0.11 0.40
C ILE A 48 -5.47 -0.62 -0.71
N VAL A 49 -4.83 0.12 -1.63
CA VAL A 49 -3.87 -0.47 -2.58
C VAL A 49 -2.76 -1.19 -1.83
N MET A 50 -2.16 -0.56 -0.83
CA MET A 50 -1.10 -1.18 -0.02
C MET A 50 -1.58 -2.46 0.68
N LEU A 51 -2.82 -2.47 1.19
CA LEU A 51 -3.43 -3.69 1.75
C LEU A 51 -3.61 -4.77 0.69
N GLY A 52 -4.09 -4.42 -0.50
CA GLY A 52 -4.20 -5.35 -1.63
C GLY A 52 -2.86 -6.02 -1.92
N VAL A 53 -1.79 -5.23 -2.05
CA VAL A 53 -0.44 -5.74 -2.29
C VAL A 53 0.01 -6.66 -1.16
N LEU A 54 -0.22 -6.28 0.10
CA LEU A 54 0.14 -7.09 1.26
C LEU A 54 -0.57 -8.47 1.24
N PHE A 55 -1.85 -8.51 0.89
CA PHE A 55 -2.59 -9.77 0.72
C PHE A 55 -2.07 -10.58 -0.47
N GLY A 56 -1.73 -9.92 -1.59
CA GLY A 56 -1.18 -10.55 -2.78
C GLY A 56 0.22 -11.13 -2.60
N ILE A 57 0.97 -10.71 -1.57
CA ILE A 57 2.23 -11.35 -1.16
C ILE A 57 2.01 -12.77 -0.63
N GLY A 58 0.79 -13.09 -0.17
CA GLY A 58 0.40 -14.46 0.22
C GLY A 58 0.97 -14.94 1.56
N GLN A 59 1.51 -14.03 2.39
CA GLN A 59 2.09 -14.37 3.69
C GLN A 59 1.12 -14.19 4.87
N LEU A 60 -0.07 -13.65 4.63
CA LEU A 60 -1.06 -13.42 5.68
C LEU A 60 -1.97 -14.64 5.87
N PRO A 61 -2.20 -15.09 7.12
CA PRO A 61 -3.18 -16.14 7.43
C PRO A 61 -4.62 -15.55 7.48
N ILE A 62 -4.99 -14.70 6.52
CA ILE A 62 -6.28 -14.01 6.46
C ILE A 62 -6.89 -14.23 5.09
N LYS A 63 -8.18 -14.58 5.07
CA LYS A 63 -8.93 -14.78 3.83
C LYS A 63 -9.21 -13.47 3.12
N ILE A 64 -9.18 -13.48 1.80
CA ILE A 64 -9.45 -12.30 0.96
C ILE A 64 -10.90 -11.83 1.16
N GLU A 65 -11.83 -12.76 1.35
CA GLU A 65 -13.24 -12.47 1.60
C GLU A 65 -13.39 -11.64 2.87
N THR A 66 -12.67 -11.97 3.93
CA THR A 66 -12.73 -11.26 5.22
C THR A 66 -12.38 -9.78 5.08
N ILE A 67 -11.37 -9.43 4.29
CA ILE A 67 -10.99 -8.03 4.10
C ILE A 67 -11.98 -7.30 3.19
N LYS A 68 -12.51 -7.95 2.15
CA LYS A 68 -13.54 -7.37 1.27
C LYS A 68 -14.84 -7.09 2.03
N ASP A 69 -15.29 -8.02 2.85
CA ASP A 69 -16.47 -7.86 3.71
C ASP A 69 -16.26 -6.72 4.71
N THR A 70 -15.05 -6.62 5.29
CA THR A 70 -14.70 -5.53 6.20
C THR A 70 -14.74 -4.17 5.50
N ILE A 71 -14.25 -4.08 4.26
CA ILE A 71 -14.31 -2.83 3.47
C ILE A 71 -15.78 -2.46 3.20
N GLN A 72 -16.62 -3.42 2.83
CA GLN A 72 -18.05 -3.18 2.60
C GLN A 72 -18.79 -2.73 3.87
N ALA A 73 -18.47 -3.32 5.02
CA ALA A 73 -19.07 -2.96 6.29
C ALA A 73 -18.60 -1.59 6.81
N ARG A 74 -17.35 -1.21 6.51
CA ARG A 74 -16.73 0.02 7.03
C ARG A 74 -17.12 1.28 6.26
N PHE A 75 -17.35 1.17 4.96
CA PHE A 75 -17.53 2.31 4.06
C PHE A 75 -18.95 2.36 3.47
N PRO A 76 -19.50 3.56 3.21
CA PRO A 76 -20.73 3.70 2.43
C PRO A 76 -20.58 3.05 1.05
N ALA A 77 -21.66 2.50 0.49
CA ALA A 77 -21.64 1.69 -0.74
C ALA A 77 -20.83 2.31 -1.90
N LYS A 78 -20.99 3.62 -2.14
CA LYS A 78 -20.26 4.34 -3.20
C LYS A 78 -18.74 4.40 -2.96
N LEU A 79 -18.31 4.48 -1.71
CA LEU A 79 -16.89 4.48 -1.36
C LEU A 79 -16.36 3.05 -1.26
N ALA A 80 -17.17 2.11 -0.78
CA ALA A 80 -16.79 0.70 -0.71
C ALA A 80 -16.38 0.15 -2.08
N SER A 81 -17.09 0.48 -3.16
CA SER A 81 -16.74 0.04 -4.51
C SER A 81 -15.36 0.52 -4.97
N VAL A 82 -15.02 1.79 -4.70
CA VAL A 82 -13.70 2.38 -5.03
C VAL A 82 -12.60 1.73 -4.19
N ASN A 83 -12.84 1.50 -2.90
CA ASN A 83 -11.87 0.85 -2.03
C ASN A 83 -11.66 -0.63 -2.43
N ILE A 84 -12.71 -1.37 -2.78
CA ILE A 84 -12.58 -2.75 -3.27
C ILE A 84 -11.78 -2.79 -4.57
N LYS A 85 -12.07 -1.88 -5.52
CA LYS A 85 -11.29 -1.79 -6.76
C LYS A 85 -9.81 -1.51 -6.49
N ALA A 86 -9.50 -0.61 -5.55
CA ALA A 86 -8.14 -0.33 -5.14
C ALA A 86 -7.45 -1.54 -4.50
N PHE A 87 -8.19 -2.30 -3.68
CA PHE A 87 -7.69 -3.54 -3.09
C PHE A 87 -7.34 -4.55 -4.18
N ASP A 88 -8.23 -4.76 -5.15
CA ASP A 88 -8.05 -5.72 -6.23
C ASP A 88 -6.86 -5.35 -7.13
N LEU A 89 -6.73 -4.07 -7.52
CA LEU A 89 -5.57 -3.59 -8.28
C LEU A 89 -4.25 -3.77 -7.51
N GLY A 90 -4.26 -3.48 -6.19
CA GLY A 90 -3.10 -3.74 -5.34
C GLY A 90 -2.75 -5.23 -5.27
N TYR A 91 -3.75 -6.10 -5.13
CA TYR A 91 -3.58 -7.54 -5.07
C TYR A 91 -2.96 -8.10 -6.36
N GLU A 92 -3.46 -7.67 -7.52
CA GLU A 92 -2.91 -8.06 -8.83
C GLU A 92 -1.46 -7.58 -9.00
N THR A 93 -1.17 -6.34 -8.58
CA THR A 93 0.16 -5.73 -8.66
C THR A 93 1.21 -6.52 -7.86
N ALA A 94 0.81 -7.20 -6.78
CA ALA A 94 1.72 -7.98 -5.94
C ALA A 94 2.51 -9.02 -6.75
N SER A 95 1.86 -9.70 -7.71
CA SER A 95 2.51 -10.70 -8.56
C SER A 95 3.70 -10.14 -9.35
N THR A 96 3.56 -8.91 -9.88
CA THR A 96 4.61 -8.22 -10.64
C THR A 96 5.75 -7.76 -9.74
N LEU A 97 5.43 -7.34 -8.51
CA LEU A 97 6.40 -6.92 -7.50
C LEU A 97 7.21 -8.10 -6.93
N LEU A 98 6.61 -9.27 -6.80
CA LEU A 98 7.30 -10.49 -6.37
C LEU A 98 8.24 -11.06 -7.44
N SER A 99 8.01 -10.73 -8.71
CA SER A 99 8.79 -11.22 -9.85
C SER A 99 10.01 -10.35 -10.15
N LYS A 100 10.12 -9.16 -9.55
CA LYS A 100 11.30 -8.31 -9.65
C LYS A 100 12.37 -8.79 -8.65
N PRO A 101 13.64 -8.95 -9.10
CA PRO A 101 14.74 -9.39 -8.24
C PRO A 101 15.06 -8.38 -7.15
#